data_AF-A0A0S3QSC8-F1
#
_entry.id   AF-A0A0S3QSC8-F1
#
_cell.length_a   1.000
_cell.length_b   1.000
_cell.length_c   1.000
_cell.angle_alpha   90.00
_cell.angle_beta   90.00
_cell.angle_gamma   90.00
#
_symmetry.space_group_name_H-M   'P 1'
#
loop_
_entity.id
_entity.type
_entity.pdbx_description
1 polymer ?
#
loop_
_entity_poly.entity_id
_entity_poly.type
_entity_poly.pdbx_seq_one_letter_code
_entity_poly.pdbx_strand_id
1 'polypeptide(L)'
;MLKEVEKALEILQVSRPVSIKELKSIYRERIKNVTPDKIKELSQAYKTLINFMENYPFSFTEEEILKAFPEERIKKRFFSDPLWGNS
;
A
#
# COMPACT_ATOMS: atom_id res chain seq x y z
N MET A 1 -14.76 -11.32 -5.52
CA MET A 1 -13.56 -10.46 -5.48
C MET A 1 -13.79 -9.12 -4.77
N LEU A 2 -14.55 -8.14 -5.29
CA LEU A 2 -14.73 -6.83 -4.61
C LEU A 2 -15.25 -6.96 -3.16
N LYS A 3 -16.33 -7.70 -2.96
CA LYS A 3 -16.91 -7.98 -1.63
C LYS A 3 -15.94 -8.68 -0.66
N GLU A 4 -15.03 -9.50 -1.20
CA GLU A 4 -14.02 -10.20 -0.38
C GLU A 4 -12.92 -9.24 0.07
N VAL A 5 -12.52 -8.32 -0.81
CA VAL A 5 -11.55 -7.27 -0.50
C VAL A 5 -12.14 -6.31 0.55
N GLU A 6 -13.37 -5.84 0.38
CA GLU A 6 -14.06 -4.98 1.36
C GLU A 6 -14.13 -5.64 2.74
N LYS A 7 -14.57 -6.89 2.80
CA LYS A 7 -14.61 -7.66 4.05
C LYS A 7 -13.21 -7.83 4.67
N ALA A 8 -12.19 -8.10 3.86
CA ALA A 8 -10.82 -8.23 4.35
C ALA A 8 -10.26 -6.90 4.87
N LEU A 9 -10.61 -5.77 4.24
CA LEU A 9 -10.27 -4.42 4.71
C LEU A 9 -10.94 -4.12 6.05
N GLU A 10 -12.20 -4.51 6.25
CA GLU A 10 -12.90 -4.38 7.53
C GLU A 10 -12.24 -5.20 8.65
N ILE A 11 -11.92 -6.47 8.38
CA ILE A 11 -11.26 -7.37 9.34
C ILE A 11 -9.88 -6.83 9.77
N LEU A 12 -9.12 -6.29 8.81
CA LEU A 12 -7.82 -5.67 9.05
C LEU A 12 -7.90 -4.15 9.34
N GLN A 13 -9.11 -3.60 9.49
CA GLN A 13 -9.44 -2.18 9.64
C GLN A 13 -8.48 -1.24 8.88
N VAL A 14 -8.35 -1.49 7.58
CA VAL A 14 -7.56 -0.66 6.67
C VAL A 14 -8.51 0.29 5.96
N SER A 15 -8.42 1.59 6.28
CA SER A 15 -9.30 2.64 5.74
C SER A 15 -8.62 3.58 4.75
N ARG A 16 -7.31 3.42 4.53
CA ARG A 16 -6.49 4.25 3.63
C ARG A 16 -5.74 3.39 2.62
N PRO A 17 -5.29 3.95 1.49
CA PRO A 17 -4.30 3.30 0.64
C PRO A 17 -3.06 2.89 1.45
N VAL A 18 -2.63 1.65 1.26
CA VAL A 18 -1.46 1.07 1.93
C VAL A 18 -0.64 0.29 0.91
N SER A 19 0.68 0.31 1.08
CA SER A 19 1.60 -0.57 0.37
C SER A 19 1.57 -1.99 0.96
N ILE A 20 2.06 -2.98 0.21
CA ILE A 20 2.24 -4.36 0.69
C ILE A 20 3.10 -4.39 1.98
N LYS A 21 4.10 -3.51 2.05
CA LYS A 21 4.99 -3.37 3.22
C LYS A 21 4.22 -2.91 4.46
N GLU A 22 3.39 -1.88 4.31
CA GLU A 22 2.55 -1.39 5.41
C GLU A 22 1.50 -2.43 5.82
N LEU A 23 0.85 -3.10 4.85
CA LEU A 23 -0.12 -4.15 5.13
C LEU A 23 0.49 -5.30 5.94
N LYS A 24 1.72 -5.73 5.60
CA LYS A 24 2.49 -6.71 6.38
C LYS A 24 2.72 -6.25 7.82
N SER A 25 3.03 -4.97 8.02
CA SER A 25 3.23 -4.43 9.36
C SER A 25 1.92 -4.39 10.16
N ILE A 26 0.84 -3.93 9.55
CA ILE A 26 -0.50 -3.89 10.17
C ILE A 26 -0.91 -5.30 10.60
N TYR A 27 -0.75 -6.29 9.73
CA TYR A 27 -1.05 -7.69 10.03
C TYR A 27 -0.23 -8.19 11.23
N ARG A 28 1.09 -7.96 11.24
CA ARG A 28 1.99 -8.36 12.33
C ARG A 28 1.58 -7.74 13.67
N GLU A 29 1.21 -6.47 13.70
CA GLU A 29 0.75 -5.82 14.92
C GLU A 29 -0.57 -6.41 15.42
N ARG A 30 -1.51 -6.71 14.51
CA ARG A 30 -2.83 -7.26 14.86
C ARG A 30 -2.78 -8.66 15.45
N ILE A 31 -1.81 -9.48 15.05
CA ILE A 31 -1.72 -10.87 15.53
C ILE A 31 -1.06 -11.04 16.90
N LYS A 32 -0.44 -10.00 17.47
CA LYS A 32 0.39 -10.12 18.68
C LYS A 32 -0.36 -10.61 19.93
N ASN A 33 -1.63 -10.23 20.10
CA ASN A 33 -2.39 -10.47 21.34
C ASN A 33 -3.82 -10.96 21.04
N VAL A 34 -3.97 -11.93 20.15
CA VAL A 34 -5.28 -12.44 19.72
C VAL A 34 -5.37 -13.96 19.85
N THR A 35 -6.60 -14.47 19.99
CA THR A 35 -6.87 -15.90 20.08
C THR A 35 -6.54 -16.62 18.77
N PRO A 36 -6.25 -17.94 18.81
CA PRO A 36 -5.95 -18.72 17.60
C PRO A 36 -7.01 -18.62 16.49
N ASP A 37 -8.29 -18.55 16.86
CA ASP A 37 -9.37 -18.39 15.87
C ASP A 37 -9.35 -17.03 15.21
N LYS A 38 -9.05 -15.97 15.97
CA LYS A 38 -8.92 -14.63 15.41
C LYS A 38 -7.66 -14.49 14.53
N ILE A 39 -6.59 -15.22 14.85
CA ILE A 39 -5.40 -15.30 13.98
C ILE A 39 -5.78 -15.90 12.63
N LYS A 40 -6.55 -17.00 12.60
CA LYS A 40 -7.00 -17.61 11.34
C LYS A 40 -7.80 -16.63 10.48
N GLU A 41 -8.72 -15.88 11.11
CA GLU A 41 -9.52 -14.86 10.43
C GLU A 41 -8.64 -13.74 9.84
N LEU A 42 -7.70 -13.20 10.63
CA LEU A 42 -6.75 -12.18 10.18
C LEU A 42 -5.83 -12.69 9.07
N SER A 43 -5.35 -13.93 9.17
CA SER A 43 -4.51 -14.57 8.15
C SER A 43 -5.26 -14.71 6.83
N GLN A 44 -6.54 -15.08 6.87
CA GLN A 44 -7.35 -15.21 5.67
C GLN A 44 -7.58 -13.85 4.99
N ALA A 45 -7.96 -12.82 5.76
CA ALA A 45 -8.10 -11.46 5.25
C ALA A 45 -6.79 -10.95 4.64
N TYR A 46 -5.66 -11.17 5.32
CA TYR A 46 -4.34 -10.78 4.83
C TYR A 46 -4.00 -11.45 3.50
N LYS A 47 -4.24 -12.77 3.36
CA LYS A 47 -4.02 -13.50 2.10
C LYS A 47 -4.86 -12.95 0.95
N THR A 48 -6.15 -12.65 1.20
CA THR A 48 -7.04 -12.07 0.19
C THR A 48 -6.49 -10.74 -0.33
N LEU A 49 -6.06 -9.85 0.58
CA LEU A 49 -5.52 -8.54 0.19
C LEU A 49 -4.17 -8.66 -0.52
N ILE A 50 -3.25 -9.50 -0.04
CA ILE A 50 -1.96 -9.72 -0.71
C ILE A 50 -2.17 -10.25 -2.12
N ASN A 51 -3.02 -11.27 -2.29
CA ASN A 51 -3.30 -11.82 -3.61
C ASN A 51 -3.89 -10.77 -4.54
N PHE A 52 -4.78 -9.91 -4.05
CA PHE A 52 -5.30 -8.80 -4.86
C PHE A 52 -4.18 -7.82 -5.26
N MET A 53 -3.34 -7.40 -4.33
CA MET A 53 -2.28 -6.42 -4.57
C MET A 53 -1.16 -6.95 -5.46
N GLU A 54 -0.79 -8.23 -5.34
CA GLU A 54 0.25 -8.86 -6.16
C GLU A 54 -0.19 -9.05 -7.62
N ASN A 55 -1.50 -9.18 -7.86
CA ASN A 55 -2.06 -9.29 -9.20
C ASN A 55 -2.49 -7.93 -9.80
N TYR A 56 -2.30 -6.83 -9.07
CA TYR A 56 -2.63 -5.50 -9.56
C TYR A 56 -1.56 -5.02 -10.55
N PRO A 57 -1.88 -4.87 -11.85
CA PRO A 57 -0.92 -4.38 -12.82
C PRO A 57 -0.63 -2.90 -12.58
N PHE A 58 0.64 -2.53 -12.66
CA PHE A 58 1.09 -1.15 -12.53
C PHE A 58 1.68 -0.66 -13.85
N SER A 59 1.53 0.65 -14.09
CA SER A 59 2.12 1.34 -15.22
C SER A 59 3.44 2.00 -14.80
N PHE A 60 4.40 2.03 -15.71
CA PHE A 60 5.67 2.78 -15.54
C PHE A 60 5.61 4.16 -16.21
N THR A 61 4.42 4.63 -16.55
CA THR A 61 4.24 6.00 -17.04
C THR A 61 4.64 7.00 -15.97
N GLU A 62 5.16 8.15 -16.41
CA GLU A 62 5.50 9.26 -15.52
C GLU A 62 4.33 9.66 -14.62
N GLU A 63 3.12 9.70 -15.16
CA GLU A 63 1.90 10.03 -14.40
C GLU A 63 1.66 9.09 -13.22
N GLU A 64 1.79 7.76 -13.44
CA GLU A 64 1.55 6.75 -12.42
C GLU A 64 2.66 6.80 -11.35
N ILE A 65 3.91 6.99 -11.78
CA ILE A 65 5.06 7.17 -10.86
C ILE A 65 4.86 8.41 -9.99
N LEU A 66 4.46 9.54 -10.58
CA LEU A 66 4.26 10.78 -9.84
C LEU A 66 3.02 10.76 -8.92
N LYS A 67 2.05 9.89 -9.20
CA LYS A 67 0.89 9.63 -8.33
C LYS A 67 1.30 8.76 -7.13
N ALA A 68 2.14 7.75 -7.35
CA ALA A 68 2.68 6.90 -6.31
C ALA A 68 3.72 7.61 -5.43
N PHE A 69 4.51 8.52 -6.01
CA PHE A 69 5.61 9.25 -5.37
C PHE A 69 5.49 10.77 -5.63
N PRO A 70 4.62 11.48 -4.91
CA PRO A 70 4.40 12.92 -5.09
C PRO A 70 5.68 13.76 -4.92
N GLU A 71 6.64 13.31 -4.11
CA GLU A 71 7.93 13.95 -3.89
C GLU A 71 8.80 14.05 -5.16
N GLU A 72 8.66 13.10 -6.10
CA GLU A 72 9.38 13.12 -7.37
C GLU A 72 8.90 14.27 -8.27
N ARG A 73 7.63 14.73 -8.11
CA ARG A 73 7.13 15.95 -8.79
C ARG A 73 7.90 17.18 -8.35
N ILE A 74 8.22 17.26 -7.05
CA ILE A 74 8.95 18.38 -6.46
C ILE A 74 10.37 18.38 -7.01
N LYS A 75 11.08 17.24 -6.96
CA LYS A 75 12.44 17.13 -7.51
C LYS A 75 12.52 17.53 -8.98
N LYS A 76 11.60 17.07 -9.83
CA LYS A 76 11.57 17.47 -11.25
C LYS A 76 11.44 18.98 -11.44
N ARG A 77 10.61 19.64 -10.64
CA ARG A 77 10.33 21.07 -10.75
C ARG A 77 11.48 21.95 -10.25
N PHE A 78 12.24 21.50 -9.26
CA PHE A 78 13.37 22.25 -8.70
C PHE A 78 14.71 21.94 -9.37
N PHE A 79 14.92 20.72 -9.91
CA PHE A 79 16.14 20.37 -10.64
C PHE A 79 16.20 21.00 -12.05
N SER A 80 15.06 21.43 -12.57
CA SER A 80 14.95 22.19 -13.83
C SER A 80 15.01 23.71 -13.62
N ASP A 81 15.16 24.18 -12.38
CA ASP A 81 15.24 25.60 -12.05
C ASP A 81 16.71 26.09 -12.11
N PRO A 82 17.08 27.00 -13.03
CA PRO A 82 18.46 27.49 -13.19
C PRO A 82 19.05 28.16 -11.93
N LEU A 83 18.21 28.50 -10.94
CA LEU A 83 18.65 29.09 -9.68
C LEU A 83 19.43 28.11 -8.78
N TRP A 84 19.28 26.81 -8.96
CA TRP A 84 19.89 25.79 -8.08
C TRP A 84 20.68 24.70 -8.82
N GLY A 85 20.86 24.84 -10.14
CA GLY A 85 21.53 23.87 -11.01
C GLY A 85 22.46 24.54 -12.00
N ASN A 86 23.47 25.26 -11.51
CA ASN A 86 24.80 25.44 -12.12
C ASN A 86 25.60 26.47 -11.31
N SER A 87 26.57 25.97 -10.54
CA SER A 87 27.83 26.64 -10.21
C SER A 87 28.88 25.56 -10.02
#